data_AF-A0A1F7LXH0-F1
#
_entry.id   AF-A0A1F7LXH0-F1
#
_cell.length_a   1.000
_cell.length_b   1.000
_cell.length_c   1.000
_cell.angle_alpha   90.00
_cell.angle_beta   90.00
_cell.angle_gamma   90.00
#
_symmetry.space_group_name_H-M   'P 1'
#
loop_
_entity.id
_entity.type
_entity.pdbx_description
1 polymer ?
#
loop_
_entity_poly.entity_id
_entity_poly.type
_entity_poly.pdbx_seq_one_letter_code
_entity_poly.pdbx_strand_id
1 'polypeptide(L)'
;MAGMAYNYFTINGKAYPDTPEWTVKRGEVVRVRIANVSNLIHPMHLHGHDFAVLAKDGEPLKNPQPMNTVNVAPGETYDIAFVANNPGAWVFHCHELHHTMNGSSQPGGLIQIIRYEGGPPPAQPSTLPRPAPPSGGGGHGRGH
;
A
#
# COMPACT_ATOMS: atom_id res chain seq x y z
N MET A 1 8.57 -13.27 -25.76
CA MET A 1 9.76 -12.71 -25.07
C MET A 1 9.36 -12.47 -23.61
N ALA A 2 9.71 -13.38 -22.69
CA ALA A 2 9.52 -13.19 -21.25
C ALA A 2 10.71 -12.36 -20.72
N GLY A 3 10.65 -11.04 -20.90
CA GLY A 3 11.70 -10.12 -20.51
C GLY A 3 11.29 -9.32 -19.27
N MET A 4 12.05 -9.46 -18.18
CA MET A 4 12.13 -8.53 -17.04
C MET A 4 10.81 -8.04 -16.44
N ALA A 5 9.94 -8.92 -15.95
CA ALA A 5 8.90 -8.49 -15.00
C ALA A 5 9.54 -8.30 -13.61
N TYR A 6 9.51 -7.07 -13.08
CA TYR A 6 9.89 -6.82 -11.69
C TYR A 6 8.89 -7.52 -10.76
N ASN A 7 9.37 -8.37 -9.86
CA ASN A 7 8.50 -9.17 -8.99
C ASN A 7 8.23 -8.53 -7.62
N TYR A 8 8.88 -7.41 -7.31
CA TYR A 8 8.74 -6.72 -6.03
C TYR A 8 8.79 -5.21 -6.26
N PHE A 9 7.96 -4.50 -5.51
CA PHE A 9 7.88 -3.05 -5.53
C PHE A 9 7.83 -2.55 -4.09
N THR A 10 8.46 -1.41 -3.80
CA THR A 10 8.69 -1.01 -2.41
C THR A 10 8.46 0.47 -2.19
N ILE A 11 7.88 0.80 -1.04
CA ILE A 11 7.88 2.15 -0.48
C ILE A 11 9.01 2.20 0.54
N ASN A 12 9.98 3.08 0.35
CA ASN A 12 11.14 3.25 1.25
C ASN A 12 11.87 1.93 1.58
N GLY A 13 12.04 1.07 0.57
CA GLY A 13 12.75 -0.21 0.69
C GLY A 13 11.95 -1.35 1.34
N LYS A 14 10.65 -1.16 1.62
CA LYS A 14 9.75 -2.19 2.15
C LYS A 14 8.57 -2.42 1.20
N ALA A 15 8.22 -3.68 1.01
CA ALA A 15 6.97 -4.08 0.36
C ALA A 15 5.95 -4.44 1.44
N TYR A 16 4.67 -4.17 1.23
CA TYR A 16 3.63 -4.64 2.15
C TYR A 16 3.73 -6.16 2.33
N PRO A 17 3.52 -6.72 3.54
CA PRO A 17 3.05 -6.08 4.77
C PRO A 17 4.13 -5.41 5.64
N ASP A 18 5.37 -5.34 5.17
CA ASP A 18 6.49 -4.78 5.96
C ASP A 18 6.58 -3.24 5.90
N THR A 19 5.67 -2.58 5.19
CA THR A 19 5.56 -1.10 5.20
C THR A 19 5.00 -0.63 6.53
N PRO A 20 5.67 0.31 7.24
CA PRO A 20 5.19 0.80 8.53
C PRO A 20 3.93 1.62 8.33
N GLU A 21 2.94 1.53 9.22
CA GLU A 21 1.75 2.37 9.11
C GLU A 21 2.06 3.85 9.41
N TRP A 22 1.39 4.77 8.72
CA TRP A 22 1.42 6.20 9.00
C TRP A 22 0.24 6.57 9.90
N THR A 23 0.52 7.14 11.06
CA THR A 23 -0.53 7.56 12.00
C THR A 23 -0.81 9.05 11.83
N VAL A 24 -2.09 9.42 11.75
CA VAL A 24 -2.55 10.80 11.54
C VAL A 24 -3.62 11.19 12.56
N LYS A 25 -3.71 12.49 12.87
CA LYS A 25 -4.76 13.02 13.75
C LYS A 25 -5.92 13.57 12.93
N ARG A 26 -7.14 13.43 13.45
CA ARG A 26 -8.31 14.07 12.83
C ARG A 26 -8.12 15.58 12.78
N GLY A 27 -8.32 16.17 11.60
CA GLY A 27 -8.16 17.60 11.33
C GLY A 27 -6.75 18.00 10.90
N GLU A 28 -5.78 17.09 10.91
CA GLU A 28 -4.42 17.36 10.47
C GLU A 28 -4.34 17.59 8.96
N VAL A 29 -3.49 18.52 8.52
CA VAL A 29 -3.11 18.65 7.12
C VAL A 29 -1.85 17.83 6.91
N VAL A 30 -1.99 16.71 6.22
CA VAL A 30 -0.90 15.76 5.98
C VAL A 30 -0.31 16.04 4.61
N ARG A 31 0.99 16.33 4.56
CA ARG A 31 1.75 16.47 3.32
C ARG A 31 2.57 15.22 3.06
N VAL A 32 2.42 14.64 1.87
CA VAL A 32 3.18 13.47 1.43
C VAL A 32 4.03 13.89 0.23
N ARG A 33 5.35 13.69 0.32
CA ARG A 33 6.26 13.81 -0.81
C ARG A 33 6.48 12.43 -1.41
N ILE A 34 6.12 12.26 -2.67
CA ILE A 34 6.30 11.04 -3.44
C ILE A 34 7.50 11.27 -4.36
N ALA A 35 8.43 10.32 -4.38
CA ALA A 35 9.56 10.32 -5.30
C ALA A 35 9.63 8.95 -5.99
N ASN A 36 9.52 8.93 -7.32
CA ASN A 36 9.66 7.70 -8.06
C ASN A 36 11.11 7.49 -8.51
N VAL A 37 11.81 6.66 -7.75
CA VAL A 37 13.20 6.26 -8.02
C VAL A 37 13.30 4.99 -8.89
N SER A 38 12.18 4.49 -9.40
CA SER A 38 12.12 3.34 -10.30
C SER A 38 12.08 3.77 -11.77
N ASN A 39 12.00 2.79 -12.68
CA ASN A 39 11.85 3.00 -14.12
C ASN A 39 10.44 2.74 -14.67
N LEU A 40 9.43 2.58 -13.79
CA LEU A 40 8.03 2.39 -14.17
C LEU A 40 7.16 3.54 -13.68
N ILE A 41 6.01 3.77 -14.32
CA ILE A 41 5.03 4.76 -13.86
C ILE A 41 4.23 4.15 -12.70
N HIS A 42 3.97 4.96 -11.67
CA HIS A 42 3.15 4.57 -10.53
C HIS A 42 1.94 5.49 -10.37
N PRO A 43 0.72 5.04 -10.74
CA PRO A 43 -0.52 5.73 -10.40
C PRO A 43 -0.79 5.61 -8.89
N MET A 44 -0.35 6.58 -8.09
CA MET A 44 -0.50 6.53 -6.63
C MET A 44 -1.87 7.04 -6.21
N HIS A 45 -2.67 6.15 -5.61
CA HIS A 45 -4.06 6.38 -5.22
C HIS A 45 -4.23 6.37 -3.70
N LEU A 46 -4.99 7.33 -3.17
CA LEU A 46 -5.37 7.42 -1.76
C LEU A 46 -6.86 7.13 -1.57
N HIS A 47 -7.17 6.16 -0.73
CA HIS A 47 -8.55 5.86 -0.34
C HIS A 47 -9.08 6.88 0.69
N GLY A 48 -10.40 7.10 0.65
CA GLY A 48 -11.14 7.85 1.66
C GLY A 48 -10.90 9.36 1.69
N HIS A 49 -9.99 9.88 0.86
CA HIS A 49 -9.65 11.30 0.77
C HIS A 49 -9.34 11.69 -0.68
N ASP A 50 -9.70 12.92 -1.04
CA ASP A 50 -9.02 13.62 -2.13
C ASP A 50 -7.81 14.37 -1.55
N PHE A 51 -6.79 14.56 -2.37
CA PHE A 51 -5.61 15.36 -2.10
C PHE A 51 -5.44 16.46 -3.16
N ALA A 52 -4.77 17.53 -2.76
CA ALA A 52 -4.29 18.57 -3.66
C ALA A 52 -2.82 18.30 -4.03
N VAL A 53 -2.46 18.40 -5.30
CA VAL A 53 -1.05 18.36 -5.74
C VAL A 53 -0.44 19.74 -5.59
N LEU A 54 0.38 19.94 -4.56
CA LEU A 54 0.98 21.22 -4.22
C LEU A 54 2.18 21.59 -5.11
N ALA A 55 2.99 20.61 -5.48
CA ALA A 55 4.17 20.82 -6.33
C ALA A 55 4.48 19.59 -7.18
N LYS A 56 5.11 19.81 -8.33
CA LYS A 56 5.71 18.79 -9.19
C LYS A 56 7.18 19.13 -9.40
N ASP A 57 8.08 18.19 -9.16
CA ASP A 57 9.53 18.37 -9.34
C ASP A 57 10.10 19.58 -8.59
N GLY A 58 9.53 19.87 -7.42
CA GLY A 58 9.88 21.02 -6.59
C GLY A 58 9.18 22.34 -6.97
N GLU A 59 8.54 22.41 -8.13
CA GLU A 59 7.84 23.61 -8.61
C GLU A 59 6.38 23.64 -8.12
N PRO A 60 5.97 24.67 -7.36
CA PRO A 60 4.60 24.80 -6.88
C PRO A 60 3.59 24.93 -8.02
N LEU A 61 2.47 24.21 -7.91
CA LEU A 61 1.33 24.35 -8.81
C LEU A 61 0.50 25.57 -8.43
N LYS A 62 0.17 26.40 -9.41
CA LYS A 62 -0.59 27.65 -9.19
C LYS A 62 -2.04 27.40 -8.76
N ASN A 63 -2.68 26.36 -9.31
CA ASN A 63 -4.10 26.05 -9.10
C ASN A 63 -4.31 24.54 -8.86
N PRO A 64 -3.91 24.01 -7.70
CA PRO A 64 -4.04 22.58 -7.41
C PRO A 64 -5.52 22.17 -7.36
N GLN A 65 -5.89 21.17 -8.16
CA GLN A 65 -7.24 20.59 -8.15
C GLN A 65 -7.29 19.37 -7.20
N PRO A 66 -8.41 19.15 -6.51
CA PRO A 66 -8.63 17.91 -5.78
C PRO A 66 -8.60 16.70 -6.73
N MET A 67 -7.85 15.68 -6.35
CA MET A 67 -7.80 14.39 -7.03
C MET A 67 -7.47 13.31 -6.01
N ASN A 68 -7.72 12.04 -6.34
CA ASN A 68 -7.39 10.92 -5.46
C ASN A 68 -6.29 10.02 -6.02
N THR A 69 -5.82 10.29 -7.24
CA THR A 69 -4.78 9.50 -7.92
C THR A 69 -3.86 10.41 -8.71
N VAL A 70 -2.55 10.17 -8.64
CA VAL A 70 -1.55 10.90 -9.42
C VAL A 70 -0.57 9.92 -10.08
N ASN A 71 -0.34 10.08 -11.37
CA ASN A 71 0.67 9.31 -12.10
C ASN A 71 2.04 9.89 -11.82
N VAL A 72 2.90 9.13 -11.16
CA VAL A 72 4.29 9.52 -10.87
C VAL A 72 5.19 8.77 -11.85
N ALA A 73 5.72 9.47 -12.86
CA ALA A 73 6.63 8.88 -13.84
C ALA A 73 8.04 8.71 -13.26
N PRO A 74 8.92 7.91 -13.91
CA PRO A 74 10.31 7.74 -13.49
C PRO A 74 11.04 9.08 -13.32
N GLY A 75 11.68 9.27 -12.16
CA GLY A 75 12.44 10.47 -11.83
C GLY A 75 11.58 11.65 -11.35
N GLU A 76 10.25 11.58 -11.42
CA GLU A 76 9.38 12.66 -10.97
C GLU A 76 9.17 12.64 -9.45
N THR A 77 8.92 13.83 -8.91
CA THR A 77 8.47 14.03 -7.53
C THR A 77 7.18 14.82 -7.47
N TYR A 78 6.34 14.47 -6.52
CA TYR A 78 5.05 15.13 -6.28
C TYR A 78 4.90 15.41 -4.80
N ASP A 79 4.51 16.65 -4.47
CA ASP A 79 4.04 16.98 -3.13
C ASP A 79 2.52 17.01 -3.16
N ILE A 80 1.89 16.12 -2.41
CA ILE A 80 0.44 16.10 -2.23
C ILE A 80 0.08 16.49 -0.79
N ALA A 81 -1.10 17.04 -0.60
CA ALA A 81 -1.65 17.26 0.74
C ALA A 81 -3.13 16.91 0.81
N PHE A 82 -3.53 16.28 1.91
CA PHE A 82 -4.92 16.01 2.24
C PHE A 82 -5.23 16.44 3.67
N VAL A 83 -6.50 16.75 3.92
CA VAL A 83 -7.00 16.99 5.27
C VAL A 83 -7.49 15.66 5.83
N ALA A 84 -6.94 15.24 6.98
CA ALA A 84 -7.37 14.03 7.67
C ALA A 84 -8.75 14.24 8.35
N ASN A 85 -9.82 14.28 7.55
CA ASN A 85 -11.19 14.56 8.02
C ASN A 85 -12.14 13.34 8.03
N ASN A 86 -11.65 12.17 7.60
CA ASN A 86 -12.42 10.93 7.47
C ASN A 86 -11.79 9.79 8.31
N PRO A 87 -12.11 9.68 9.62
CA PRO A 87 -11.47 8.72 10.51
C PRO A 87 -11.62 7.26 10.06
N GLY A 88 -10.51 6.53 10.04
CA GLY A 88 -10.47 5.12 9.64
C GLY A 88 -9.05 4.59 9.43
N ALA A 89 -8.94 3.49 8.70
CA ALA A 89 -7.68 3.01 8.14
C ALA A 89 -7.82 3.00 6.62
N TRP A 90 -6.95 3.74 5.94
CA TRP A 90 -7.02 3.97 4.51
C TRP A 90 -5.76 3.50 3.82
N VAL A 91 -5.94 2.95 2.62
CA VAL A 91 -4.84 2.45 1.81
C VAL A 91 -4.36 3.57 0.89
N PHE A 92 -3.06 3.77 0.86
CA PHE A 92 -2.36 4.56 -0.15
C PHE A 92 -1.50 3.60 -0.98
N HIS A 93 -1.81 3.42 -2.26
CA HIS A 93 -1.18 2.38 -3.06
C HIS A 93 -1.02 2.73 -4.53
N CYS A 94 -0.17 1.99 -5.23
CA CYS A 94 -0.13 2.05 -6.69
C CYS A 94 -1.36 1.34 -7.28
N HIS A 95 -2.01 1.95 -8.27
CA HIS A 95 -3.20 1.44 -8.94
C HIS A 95 -2.86 0.54 -10.16
N GLU A 96 -1.59 0.15 -10.31
CA GLU A 96 -1.19 -0.95 -11.17
C GLU A 96 -1.17 -2.24 -10.34
N LEU A 97 -2.01 -3.21 -10.72
CA LEU A 97 -2.25 -4.41 -9.90
C LEU A 97 -0.97 -5.23 -9.70
N HIS A 98 -0.13 -5.32 -10.73
CA HIS A 98 1.15 -6.01 -10.62
C HIS A 98 2.09 -5.34 -9.59
N HIS A 99 1.94 -4.03 -9.36
CA HIS A 99 2.77 -3.29 -8.41
C HIS A 99 2.30 -3.46 -6.95
N THR A 100 1.16 -4.10 -6.71
CA THR A 100 0.63 -4.44 -5.38
C THR A 100 0.77 -5.93 -5.05
N MET A 101 1.79 -6.58 -5.63
CA MET A 101 2.11 -7.99 -5.46
C MET A 101 3.54 -8.19 -4.95
N ASN A 102 3.75 -9.29 -4.24
CA ASN A 102 5.08 -9.85 -3.91
C ASN A 102 5.24 -11.17 -4.67
N GLY A 103 5.91 -11.14 -5.81
CA GLY A 103 5.91 -12.24 -6.78
C GLY A 103 4.48 -12.52 -7.25
N SER A 104 3.96 -13.71 -6.95
CA SER A 104 2.58 -14.11 -7.29
C SER A 104 1.59 -13.94 -6.13
N SER A 105 2.02 -13.40 -4.99
CA SER A 105 1.19 -13.26 -3.79
C SER A 105 0.58 -11.86 -3.66
N GLN A 106 -0.70 -11.81 -3.30
CA GLN A 106 -1.43 -10.59 -2.95
C GLN A 106 -1.96 -10.69 -1.50
N PRO A 107 -2.05 -9.56 -0.78
CA PRO A 107 -1.50 -8.24 -1.12
C PRO A 107 0.03 -8.17 -0.93
N GLY A 108 0.68 -7.21 -1.61
CA GLY A 108 2.11 -6.94 -1.50
C GLY A 108 2.49 -5.59 -2.11
N GLY A 109 3.78 -5.35 -2.32
CA GLY A 109 4.25 -4.24 -3.15
C GLY A 109 4.05 -2.83 -2.57
N LEU A 110 3.69 -1.89 -3.45
CA LEU A 110 3.47 -0.45 -3.16
C LEU A 110 2.13 -0.23 -2.45
N ILE A 111 2.06 -0.66 -1.20
CA ILE A 111 0.92 -0.41 -0.31
C ILE A 111 1.43 0.24 0.97
N GLN A 112 0.82 1.36 1.34
CA GLN A 112 1.00 2.08 2.59
C GLN A 112 -0.34 2.20 3.29
N ILE A 113 -0.37 2.02 4.61
CA ILE A 113 -1.58 2.23 5.42
C ILE A 113 -1.49 3.56 6.14
N ILE A 114 -2.57 4.33 6.08
CA ILE A 114 -2.78 5.56 6.86
C ILE A 114 -3.85 5.26 7.90
N ARG A 115 -3.49 5.35 9.18
CA ARG A 115 -4.37 5.06 10.31
C ARG A 115 -4.62 6.32 11.13
N TYR A 116 -5.86 6.55 11.52
CA TYR A 116 -6.18 7.61 12.46
C TYR A 116 -5.84 7.20 13.90
N GLU A 117 -5.29 8.13 14.68
CA GLU A 117 -5.13 7.95 16.11
C GLU A 117 -6.46 7.60 16.79
N GLY A 118 -6.43 6.61 17.68
CA GLY A 118 -7.64 6.11 18.36
C GLY A 118 -8.63 5.40 17.43
N GLY A 119 -8.28 5.17 16.16
CA GLY A 119 -9.06 4.36 15.23
C GLY A 119 -9.12 2.90 15.68
N PRO A 120 -10.14 2.14 15.22
CA PRO A 120 -10.22 0.72 15.49
C PRO A 120 -8.93 0.02 15.03
N PRO A 121 -8.49 -1.04 15.74
CA PRO A 121 -7.31 -1.81 15.35
C PRO A 121 -7.46 -2.31 13.91
N PRO A 122 -6.35 -2.60 13.20
CA PRO A 122 -6.41 -3.19 11.87
C PRO A 122 -7.38 -4.37 11.88
N ALA A 123 -8.26 -4.45 10.89
CA ALA A 123 -8.99 -5.69 10.66
C ALA A 123 -7.93 -6.78 10.48
N GLN A 124 -7.84 -7.71 11.44
CA GLN A 124 -6.90 -8.81 11.32
C GLN A 124 -7.20 -9.53 10.00
N PRO A 125 -6.18 -9.94 9.22
CA PRO A 125 -6.41 -10.81 8.09
C PRO A 125 -7.26 -11.97 8.58
N SER A 126 -8.42 -12.21 7.97
CA SER A 126 -9.22 -13.37 8.32
C SER A 126 -8.30 -14.57 8.17
N THR A 127 -8.00 -15.23 9.28
CA THR A 127 -7.17 -16.42 9.26
C THR A 127 -7.86 -17.42 8.35
N LEU A 128 -7.31 -17.65 7.15
CA LEU A 128 -7.70 -18.80 6.36
C LEU A 128 -7.61 -20.02 7.29
N PRO A 129 -8.66 -20.84 7.39
CA PRO A 129 -8.64 -21.96 8.31
C PRO A 129 -7.42 -22.83 7.98
N ARG A 130 -6.56 -23.00 8.98
CA ARG A 130 -5.39 -23.88 8.89
C ARG A 130 -5.89 -25.26 8.41
N PRO A 131 -5.26 -25.88 7.40
CA PRO A 131 -5.64 -27.22 6.99
C PRO A 131 -5.61 -28.14 8.21
N ALA A 132 -6.68 -28.92 8.38
CA ALA A 132 -6.73 -29.93 9.44
C ALA A 132 -5.50 -30.84 9.32
N PRO A 133 -4.83 -31.20 10.44
CA PRO A 133 -3.75 -32.15 10.38
C PRO A 133 -4.26 -33.47 9.77
N PRO A 134 -3.44 -34.16 8.96
CA PRO A 134 -3.85 -35.43 8.38
C PRO A 134 -4.25 -36.39 9.51
N SER A 135 -5.41 -37.02 9.35
CA SER A 135 -5.87 -38.07 10.26
C SER A 135 -4.79 -39.15 10.32
N GLY A 136 -4.13 -39.23 11.48
CA GLY A 136 -3.12 -40.25 11.74
C GLY A 136 -3.74 -41.64 11.56
N GLY A 137 -3.25 -42.36 10.57
CA GLY A 137 -3.53 -43.78 10.39
C GLY A 137 -2.96 -44.56 11.59
N GLY A 138 -3.84 -44.92 12.52
CA GLY A 138 -3.52 -45.79 13.64
C GLY A 138 -3.42 -47.24 13.18
N GLY A 139 -2.25 -47.64 12.67
CA GLY A 139 -1.88 -49.04 12.51
C GLY A 139 -1.81 -49.72 13.87
N HIS A 140 -2.80 -50.56 14.17
CA HIS A 140 -2.73 -51.49 15.30
C HIS A 140 -2.10 -52.79 14.81
N GLY A 141 -0.82 -52.97 15.15
CA GLY A 141 -0.21 -54.29 15.21
C GLY A 141 -0.93 -55.14 16.26
N ARG A 142 -1.41 -56.31 15.86
CA ARG A 142 -1.76 -57.39 16.79
C ARG A 142 -0.65 -58.43 16.68
N GLY A 143 0.09 -58.58 17.77
CA GLY A 143 0.89 -59.79 17.99
C GLY A 143 -0.04 -60.96 18.27
N HIS A 144 0.32 -62.12 17.74
CA HIS A 144 0.38 -63.43 18.39
C HIS A 144 1.22 -64.36 17.50
#